data_AF-A0A8C9M4D0-F1
#
_entry.id   AF-A0A8C9M4D0-F1
#
_cell.length_a   1.000
_cell.length_b   1.000
_cell.length_c   1.000
_cell.angle_alpha   90.00
_cell.angle_beta   90.00
_cell.angle_gamma   90.00
#
_symmetry.space_group_name_H-M   'P 1'
#
loop_
_entity.id
_entity.type
_entity.pdbx_description
1 polymer ?
#
loop_
_entity_poly.entity_id
_entity_poly.type
_entity_poly.pdbx_seq_one_letter_code
_entity_poly.pdbx_strand_id
1 'polypeptide(L)'
;LSYIAEDENGKIVGYVLAKINRAALHLYSNTLNFQISEVEPKYYADGEDAYAMKRDLTQMADELRRHLELKEKGRHVVLGSIENKVESRGNSLPSSGEACREDKGLAAEDSGGDSKDLSEVSETTESTDVKDSSEASDSAS
;
A
#
# COMPACT_ATOMS: atom_id res chain seq x y z
N LEU A 1 16.44 -1.60 -3.10
CA LEU A 1 16.68 -1.91 -1.67
C LEU A 1 15.66 -1.15 -0.84
N SER A 2 15.15 -1.72 0.25
CA SER A 2 14.25 -1.04 1.19
C SER A 2 14.59 -1.41 2.63
N TYR A 3 14.57 -0.44 3.53
CA TYR A 3 14.81 -0.65 4.95
C TYR A 3 13.96 0.31 5.80
N ILE A 4 13.72 -0.04 7.06
CA ILE A 4 13.05 0.80 8.05
C ILE A 4 14.04 1.01 9.19
N ALA A 5 14.19 2.24 9.65
CA ALA A 5 15.09 2.61 10.73
C ALA A 5 14.51 3.74 11.58
N GLU A 6 15.02 3.89 12.80
CA GLU A 6 14.79 5.07 13.64
C GLU A 6 15.81 6.16 13.29
N ASP A 7 15.36 7.42 13.17
CA ASP A 7 16.24 8.57 13.00
C ASP A 7 16.78 9.08 14.36
N GLU A 8 17.63 10.10 14.32
CA GLU A 8 18.21 10.74 15.52
C GLU A 8 17.15 11.36 16.45
N ASN A 9 15.93 11.57 15.94
CA ASN A 9 14.80 12.13 16.69
C ASN A 9 13.87 11.03 17.23
N GLY A 10 14.20 9.74 17.05
CA GLY A 10 13.38 8.60 17.44
C GLY A 10 12.16 8.37 16.53
N LYS A 11 12.13 8.95 15.33
CA LYS A 11 11.06 8.74 14.35
C LYS A 11 11.33 7.50 13.53
N ILE A 12 10.27 6.72 13.29
CA ILE A 12 10.35 5.56 12.39
C ILE A 12 10.29 6.08 10.95
N VAL A 13 11.34 5.83 10.18
CA VAL A 13 11.46 6.26 8.78
C VAL A 13 11.68 5.05 7.88
N GLY A 14 10.88 4.97 6.81
CA GLY A 14 11.08 4.01 5.73
C GLY A 14 11.96 4.59 4.64
N TYR A 15 12.92 3.82 4.13
CA TYR A 15 13.85 4.20 3.09
C TYR A 15 13.79 3.24 1.92
N VAL A 16 13.90 3.77 0.70
CA VAL A 16 13.92 3.01 -0.54
C VAL A 16 15.02 3.54 -1.44
N LEU A 17 15.86 2.66 -1.96
CA LEU A 17 16.83 2.97 -3.01
C LEU A 17 16.47 2.19 -4.27
N ALA A 18 16.08 2.90 -5.32
CA ALA A 18 15.59 2.30 -6.55
C ALA A 18 15.93 3.13 -7.80
N LYS A 19 16.07 2.42 -8.92
CA LYS A 19 16.06 2.97 -10.28
C LYS A 19 14.66 3.50 -10.57
N ILE A 20 14.52 4.80 -10.78
CA ILE A 20 13.21 5.41 -11.01
C ILE A 20 12.85 5.33 -12.50
N ASN A 21 11.66 4.81 -12.78
CA ASN A 21 10.96 5.01 -14.05
C ASN A 21 9.65 5.78 -13.78
N ARG A 22 8.94 6.20 -14.84
CA ARG A 22 7.70 7.00 -14.71
C ARG A 22 6.63 6.33 -13.85
N ALA A 23 6.48 5.01 -13.95
CA ALA A 23 5.50 4.25 -13.18
C ALA A 23 5.89 4.14 -11.70
N ALA A 24 7.15 3.81 -11.43
CA ALA A 24 7.71 3.72 -10.09
C ALA A 24 7.68 5.08 -9.39
N LEU A 25 7.99 6.16 -10.10
CA LEU A 25 7.91 7.51 -9.56
C LEU A 25 6.50 7.81 -9.05
N HIS A 26 5.48 7.52 -9.87
CA HIS A 26 4.09 7.74 -9.47
C HIS A 26 3.71 6.88 -8.26
N LEU A 27 4.11 5.61 -8.24
CA LEU A 27 3.83 4.71 -7.12
C LEU A 27 4.48 5.21 -5.81
N TYR A 28 5.78 5.47 -5.84
CA TYR A 28 6.51 5.87 -4.64
C TYR A 28 6.12 7.28 -4.18
N SER A 29 6.00 8.25 -5.07
CA SER A 29 5.67 9.64 -4.73
C SER A 29 4.18 9.84 -4.42
N ASN A 30 3.28 9.37 -5.26
CA ASN A 30 1.87 9.78 -5.17
C ASN A 30 1.05 8.83 -4.33
N THR A 31 1.26 7.52 -4.49
CA THR A 31 0.50 6.50 -3.77
C THR A 31 1.11 6.22 -2.40
N LEU A 32 2.43 6.04 -2.35
CA LEU A 32 3.13 5.70 -1.12
C LEU A 32 3.76 6.91 -0.43
N ASN A 33 3.58 8.14 -0.93
CA ASN A 33 4.12 9.41 -0.38
C ASN A 33 5.55 9.36 0.17
N PHE A 34 6.42 8.65 -0.54
CA PHE A 34 7.86 8.75 -0.36
C PHE A 34 8.37 10.03 -1.03
N GLN A 35 9.33 10.66 -0.38
CA GLN A 35 10.00 11.86 -0.89
C GLN A 35 11.42 11.48 -1.31
N ILE A 36 11.87 12.00 -2.46
CA ILE A 36 13.27 11.86 -2.86
C ILE A 36 14.13 12.63 -1.87
N SER A 37 15.06 11.94 -1.23
CA SER A 37 16.05 12.55 -0.34
C SER A 37 17.30 12.90 -1.14
N GLU A 38 17.83 11.93 -1.90
CA GLU A 38 19.12 12.05 -2.58
C GLU A 38 19.13 11.24 -3.89
N VAL A 39 20.07 11.58 -4.78
CA VAL A 39 20.32 10.84 -6.03
C VAL A 39 21.76 10.35 -5.99
N GLU A 40 21.92 9.03 -6.08
CA GLU A 40 23.20 8.33 -6.08
C GLU A 40 23.64 8.09 -7.52
N PRO A 41 24.64 8.83 -8.03
CA PRO A 41 25.04 8.75 -9.42
C PRO A 41 25.71 7.41 -9.73
N LYS A 42 25.37 6.80 -10.88
CA LYS A 42 25.97 5.54 -11.36
C LYS A 42 25.96 4.40 -10.32
N TYR A 43 24.91 4.34 -9.50
CA TYR A 43 24.77 3.32 -8.47
C TYR A 43 24.61 1.90 -9.07
N TYR A 44 23.98 1.80 -10.25
CA TYR A 44 23.79 0.53 -10.95
C TYR A 44 24.98 0.19 -11.86
N ALA A 45 25.13 -1.11 -12.15
CA ALA A 45 26.24 -1.60 -12.98
C ALA A 45 26.19 -1.11 -14.44
N ASP A 46 25.02 -0.71 -14.92
CA ASP A 46 24.80 -0.08 -16.23
C ASP A 46 25.19 1.42 -16.23
N GLY A 47 25.61 1.95 -15.08
CA GLY A 47 25.97 3.35 -14.91
C GLY A 47 24.78 4.27 -14.71
N GLU A 48 23.57 3.73 -14.48
CA GLU A 48 22.41 4.55 -14.16
C GLU A 48 22.35 4.94 -12.68
N ASP A 49 21.70 6.07 -12.43
CA ASP A 49 21.55 6.65 -11.11
C ASP A 49 20.46 5.93 -10.31
N ALA A 50 20.64 5.87 -8.99
CA ALA A 50 19.60 5.43 -8.06
C ALA A 50 19.04 6.62 -7.30
N TYR A 51 17.76 6.57 -6.96
CA TYR A 51 17.12 7.58 -6.15
C TYR A 51 16.88 7.01 -4.76
N ALA A 52 17.44 7.67 -3.75
CA ALA A 52 17.17 7.41 -2.35
C ALA A 52 15.91 8.19 -1.96
N MET A 53 14.90 7.47 -1.49
CA MET A 53 13.62 8.02 -1.08
C MET A 53 13.33 7.68 0.38
N LYS A 54 12.64 8.57 1.08
CA LYS A 54 12.26 8.39 2.49
C LYS A 54 10.80 8.74 2.75
N ARG A 55 10.20 8.08 3.75
CA ARG A 55 8.86 8.37 4.25
C ARG A 55 8.85 8.29 5.77
N ASP A 56 8.26 9.29 6.42
CA ASP A 56 7.94 9.24 7.85
C ASP A 56 6.80 8.24 8.09
N LEU A 57 7.08 7.21 8.90
CA LEU A 57 6.15 6.14 9.27
C LEU A 57 5.70 6.25 10.73
N THR A 58 6.08 7.30 11.45
CA THR A 58 5.76 7.48 12.88
C THR A 58 4.27 7.33 13.15
N GLN A 59 3.42 7.95 12.33
CA GLN A 59 1.96 7.84 12.49
C GLN A 59 1.45 6.40 12.40
N MET A 60 1.98 5.63 11.45
CA MET A 60 1.60 4.22 11.26
C MET A 60 2.13 3.35 12.40
N ALA A 61 3.36 3.61 12.86
CA ALA A 61 3.94 2.90 13.99
C ALA A 61 3.14 3.16 15.28
N ASP A 62 2.76 4.41 15.53
CA ASP A 62 1.94 4.81 16.68
C ASP A 62 0.55 4.13 16.65
N GLU A 63 -0.09 4.07 15.47
CA GLU A 63 -1.37 3.39 15.29
C GLU A 63 -1.26 1.88 15.57
N LEU A 64 -0.22 1.21 15.05
CA LEU A 64 -0.01 -0.22 15.28
C LEU A 64 0.29 -0.53 16.75
N ARG A 65 1.12 0.30 17.39
CA ARG A 65 1.43 0.17 18.82
C ARG A 65 0.15 0.28 19.65
N ARG A 66 -0.71 1.26 19.36
CA ARG A 66 -1.99 1.43 20.05
C ARG A 66 -2.92 0.23 19.89
N HIS A 67 -2.97 -0.38 18.71
CA HIS A 67 -3.79 -1.58 18.46
C HIS A 67 -3.30 -2.81 19.24
N LEU A 68 -1.99 -2.97 19.41
CA LEU A 68 -1.42 -4.08 20.18
C LEU A 68 -1.71 -3.95 21.68
N GLU A 69 -1.66 -2.75 22.24
CA GLU A 69 -1.97 -2.48 23.65
C GLU A 69 -3.42 -2.83 24.02
N LEU A 70 -4.37 -2.71 23.08
CA LEU A 70 -5.77 -3.09 23.29
C LEU A 70 -5.99 -4.61 23.34
N LYS A 71 -5.18 -5.37 22.60
CA LYS A 71 -5.22 -6.84 22.62
C LYS A 71 -4.55 -7.43 23.86
N GLU A 72 -3.60 -6.72 24.45
CA GLU A 72 -2.89 -7.17 25.64
C GLU A 72 -3.71 -7.01 26.94
N LYS A 73 -4.59 -6.00 27.01
CA LYS A 73 -5.50 -5.76 28.15
C LYS A 73 -6.63 -6.79 28.32
N GLY A 74 -6.72 -7.80 27.43
CA GLY A 74 -7.64 -8.94 27.54
C GLY A 74 -7.07 -10.16 28.28
N ARG A 75 -5.81 -10.14 28.73
CA ARG A 75 -5.17 -11.29 29.40
C ARG A 75 -4.89 -11.01 30.87
N HIS A 76 -5.95 -10.80 31.64
CA HIS A 76 -5.90 -10.94 33.09
C HIS A 76 -7.16 -11.67 33.56
N VAL A 77 -7.14 -13.00 33.49
CA VAL A 77 -7.97 -13.86 34.35
C VAL A 77 -7.02 -14.78 35.10
N VAL A 78 -6.53 -14.27 36.22
CA VAL A 78 -6.30 -14.97 37.48
C VAL A 78 -5.88 -16.45 37.33
N LEU A 79 -4.59 -16.68 37.07
CA LEU A 79 -3.93 -17.90 37.54
C LEU A 79 -3.38 -17.59 38.94
N GLY A 80 -4.17 -17.89 39.97
CA GLY A 80 -3.74 -17.62 41.34
C GLY A 80 -4.75 -18.01 42.40
N SER A 81 -4.95 -19.31 42.60
CA SER A 81 -5.10 -19.94 43.93
C SER A 81 -5.12 -21.45 43.74
N ILE A 82 -3.95 -22.08 43.88
CA ILE A 82 -3.85 -23.49 44.22
C ILE A 82 -4.13 -23.58 45.73
N GLU A 83 -5.11 -24.39 46.13
CA GLU A 83 -4.99 -25.23 47.32
C GLU A 83 -5.97 -26.41 47.25
N ASN A 84 -5.41 -27.60 47.39
CA ASN A 84 -6.13 -28.88 47.50
C ASN A 84 -7.08 -28.89 48.70
N LYS A 85 -8.34 -29.28 48.48
CA LYS A 85 -9.03 -30.18 49.42
C LYS A 85 -10.08 -31.02 48.70
N VAL A 86 -10.03 -32.30 49.03
CA VAL A 86 -10.73 -33.43 48.45
C VAL A 86 -12.26 -33.37 48.65
N GLU A 87 -12.96 -34.13 47.79
CA GLU A 87 -14.29 -34.74 47.93
C GLU A 87 -15.53 -34.12 47.24
N SER A 88 -16.06 -34.96 46.34
CA SER A 88 -17.48 -35.33 46.18
C SER A 88 -18.29 -34.69 45.05
N ARG A 89 -18.51 -35.55 44.03
CA ARG A 89 -19.72 -35.74 43.22
C ARG A 89 -20.43 -34.51 42.64
N GLY A 90 -20.50 -34.50 41.32
CA GLY A 90 -21.72 -34.12 40.61
C GLY A 90 -21.46 -33.41 39.29
N ASN A 91 -21.83 -34.09 38.20
CA ASN A 91 -22.66 -33.59 37.10
C ASN A 91 -22.26 -32.25 36.44
N SER A 92 -22.15 -32.08 35.12
CA SER A 92 -22.55 -32.89 33.96
C SER A 92 -21.91 -32.26 32.73
N LEU A 93 -21.51 -33.09 31.77
CA LEU A 93 -21.33 -32.72 30.38
C LEU A 93 -22.63 -32.13 29.79
N PRO A 94 -22.53 -31.26 28.78
CA PRO A 94 -22.99 -31.67 27.46
C PRO A 94 -21.95 -31.27 26.41
N SER A 95 -21.43 -32.12 25.52
CA SER A 95 -22.05 -33.05 24.58
C SER A 95 -23.09 -32.42 23.65
N SER A 96 -22.59 -32.08 22.47
CA SER A 96 -23.16 -32.36 21.14
C SER A 96 -24.47 -31.68 20.72
N GLY A 97 -24.41 -31.07 19.54
CA GLY A 97 -25.57 -30.60 18.78
C GLY A 97 -25.15 -30.07 17.41
N GLU A 98 -24.82 -30.97 16.48
CA GLU A 98 -24.91 -30.69 15.04
C GLU A 98 -26.38 -30.46 14.64
N ALA A 99 -26.62 -29.54 13.71
CA ALA A 99 -27.78 -29.60 12.83
C ALA A 99 -27.47 -28.86 11.52
N CYS A 100 -27.29 -29.64 10.45
CA CYS A 100 -27.36 -29.20 9.06
C CYS A 100 -28.81 -29.22 8.55
N ARG A 101 -29.07 -28.46 7.47
CA ARG A 101 -30.16 -28.49 6.45
C ARG A 101 -31.10 -27.26 6.45
N GLU A 102 -31.07 -26.42 5.40
CA GLU A 102 -31.83 -26.49 4.09
C GLU A 102 -33.34 -26.21 4.33
N ASP A 103 -34.11 -25.33 3.64
CA ASP A 103 -34.09 -24.79 2.27
C ASP A 103 -35.36 -23.89 2.01
N LYS A 104 -35.33 -23.11 0.90
CA LYS A 104 -36.40 -22.34 0.16
C LYS A 104 -37.09 -21.12 0.83
N GLY A 105 -37.28 -19.98 0.17
CA GLY A 105 -36.98 -19.57 -1.20
C GLY A 105 -37.53 -18.18 -1.59
N LEU A 106 -37.19 -17.76 -2.83
CA LEU A 106 -37.85 -16.78 -3.72
C LEU A 106 -37.78 -15.29 -3.28
N ALA A 107 -37.53 -14.27 -4.12
CA ALA A 107 -37.62 -14.11 -5.56
C ALA A 107 -36.65 -13.01 -6.07
N ALA A 108 -36.48 -12.97 -7.38
CA ALA A 108 -35.57 -12.13 -8.15
C ALA A 108 -36.00 -10.65 -8.21
N GLU A 109 -35.02 -9.73 -8.22
CA GLU A 109 -35.19 -8.39 -8.78
C GLU A 109 -33.95 -8.09 -9.64
N ASP A 110 -34.22 -7.90 -10.93
CA ASP A 110 -33.34 -7.54 -12.02
C ASP A 110 -33.02 -6.04 -11.96
N SER A 111 -31.75 -5.65 -12.12
CA SER A 111 -31.43 -4.31 -12.59
C SER A 111 -30.04 -4.26 -13.20
N GLY A 112 -29.99 -4.48 -14.52
CA GLY A 112 -28.86 -4.15 -15.36
C GLY A 112 -28.58 -2.64 -15.36
N GLY A 113 -27.31 -2.29 -15.14
CA GLY A 113 -26.77 -0.97 -15.39
C GLY A 113 -25.68 -1.05 -16.46
N ASP A 114 -26.08 -0.97 -17.72
CA ASP A 114 -25.21 -0.68 -18.86
C ASP A 114 -24.92 0.82 -18.84
N SER A 115 -23.69 1.21 -18.50
CA SER A 115 -23.24 2.58 -18.68
C SER A 115 -22.16 2.60 -19.76
N LYS A 116 -22.64 2.71 -21.00
CA LYS A 116 -21.89 3.28 -22.11
C LYS A 116 -21.87 4.79 -21.91
N ASP A 117 -20.75 5.36 -21.52
CA ASP A 117 -20.49 6.77 -21.78
C ASP A 117 -19.53 6.90 -22.95
N LEU A 118 -20.13 7.22 -24.09
CA LEU A 118 -19.51 7.69 -25.31
C LEU A 118 -19.01 9.10 -25.04
N SER A 119 -17.70 9.27 -24.80
CA SER A 119 -17.09 10.59 -25.03
C SER A 119 -16.56 10.63 -26.45
N GLU A 120 -17.41 11.24 -27.26
CA GLU A 120 -17.18 11.89 -28.53
C GLU A 120 -15.72 12.31 -28.77
N VAL A 121 -15.10 11.68 -29.77
CA VAL A 121 -13.95 12.23 -30.48
C VAL A 121 -14.48 13.42 -31.28
N SER A 122 -14.16 14.64 -30.84
CA SER A 122 -14.27 15.85 -31.65
C SER A 122 -12.88 16.41 -31.93
N GLU A 123 -12.50 16.30 -33.21
CA GLU A 123 -11.97 17.36 -34.05
C GLU A 123 -10.77 18.17 -33.54
N THR A 124 -9.64 18.08 -34.23
CA THR A 124 -9.23 19.10 -35.21
C THR A 124 -7.91 18.71 -35.87
N THR A 125 -7.92 18.76 -37.19
CA THR A 125 -6.75 18.76 -38.07
C THR A 125 -5.94 20.02 -37.81
N GLU A 126 -4.67 19.90 -37.43
CA GLU A 126 -3.70 20.98 -37.64
C GLU A 126 -2.43 20.38 -38.23
N SER A 127 -2.37 20.40 -39.56
CA SER A 127 -1.17 20.16 -40.33
C SER A 127 -0.18 21.29 -40.02
N THR A 128 0.95 20.97 -39.40
CA THR A 128 2.10 21.88 -39.40
C THR A 128 2.93 21.58 -40.64
N ASP A 129 2.72 22.40 -41.67
CA ASP A 129 3.57 22.47 -42.84
C ASP A 129 5.02 22.77 -42.42
N VAL A 130 5.91 21.79 -42.58
CA VAL A 130 7.35 21.99 -42.51
C VAL A 130 7.78 22.75 -43.76
N LYS A 131 7.85 24.09 -43.65
CA LYS A 131 8.48 24.91 -44.68
C LYS A 131 9.99 24.74 -44.58
N ASP A 132 10.52 23.84 -45.39
CA ASP A 132 11.95 23.73 -45.69
C ASP A 132 12.43 25.10 -46.21
N SER A 133 13.19 25.83 -45.39
CA SER A 133 13.86 27.06 -45.80
C SER A 133 15.35 26.75 -45.82
N SER A 134 15.78 26.29 -46.99
CA SER A 134 17.17 26.22 -47.39
C SER A 134 17.62 27.64 -47.76
N GLU A 135 18.46 28.26 -46.93
CA GLU A 135 19.26 29.42 -47.32
C GLU A 135 20.71 29.15 -46.96
N ALA A 136 21.44 28.58 -47.91
CA ALA A 136 22.90 28.52 -47.89
C ALA A 136 23.42 29.96 -48.03
N SER A 137 23.99 30.50 -46.96
CA SER A 137 24.81 31.70 -47.04
C SER A 137 26.27 31.28 -47.16
N ASP A 138 26.74 31.31 -48.41
CA ASP A 138 28.15 31.39 -48.76
C ASP A 138 28.76 32.65 -48.16
N SER A 139 29.91 32.52 -47.51
CA SER A 139 30.81 33.64 -47.30
C SER A 139 32.23 33.15 -47.51
N ALA A 140 32.71 33.46 -48.71
CA ALA A 140 34.09 33.33 -49.13
C ALA A 140 35.01 34.12 -48.18
N SER A 141 36.12 33.49 -47.82
CA SER A 141 37.32 34.15 -47.27
C SER A 141 38.32 34.43 -48.39
#